data_AF-A0A2R5L061-F1
#
_entry.id   AF-A0A2R5L061-F1
#
_cell.length_a   1.000
_cell.length_b   1.000
_cell.length_c   1.000
_cell.angle_alpha   90.00
_cell.angle_beta   90.00
_cell.angle_gamma   90.00
#
_symmetry.space_group_name_H-M   'P 1'
#
loop_
_entity.id
_entity.type
_entity.pdbx_description
1 polymer ?
#
loop_
_entity_poly.entity_id
_entity_poly.type
_entity_poly.pdbx_seq_one_letter_code
_entity_poly.pdbx_strand_id
1 'polypeptide(L)'
;LSGNNSANINPSGYTTYITYRRATPDAECNELVVSDICIKNKEPAPHSYCTIDKNINKGSVVGAEVNVCYRKSVNRRNYIAYKPALLDQYSPVSRKASFMLPSDLALFCVPMGAMLESWPPATTMP
;
A
#
# COMPACT_ATOMS: atom_id res chain seq x y z
N LEU A 1 -17.67 -15.68 -15.06
CA LEU A 1 -18.32 -14.36 -15.24
C LEU A 1 -18.76 -14.24 -16.70
N SER A 2 -19.88 -14.85 -17.06
CA SER A 2 -20.41 -14.92 -18.42
C SER A 2 -21.52 -13.88 -18.64
N GLY A 3 -21.19 -12.61 -18.43
CA GLY A 3 -22.07 -11.50 -18.75
C GLY A 3 -21.38 -10.63 -19.78
N ASN A 4 -21.96 -10.47 -20.96
CA ASN A 4 -21.49 -9.55 -22.00
C ASN A 4 -21.79 -8.08 -21.61
N ASN A 5 -21.53 -7.72 -20.36
CA ASN A 5 -21.82 -6.40 -19.80
C ASN A 5 -20.61 -5.50 -20.07
N SER A 6 -20.85 -4.37 -20.74
CA SER A 6 -19.82 -3.37 -20.97
C SER A 6 -19.30 -2.82 -19.63
N ALA A 7 -17.97 -2.78 -19.46
CA ALA A 7 -17.33 -2.14 -18.31
C ALA A 7 -17.22 -0.61 -18.44
N ASN A 8 -18.12 0.00 -19.22
CA ASN A 8 -18.14 1.46 -19.41
C ASN A 8 -18.53 2.12 -18.10
N ILE A 9 -17.68 3.01 -17.60
CA ILE A 9 -17.90 3.72 -16.34
C ILE A 9 -18.60 5.07 -16.51
N ASN A 10 -18.88 5.50 -17.75
CA ASN A 10 -19.60 6.74 -18.02
C ASN A 10 -21.11 6.46 -18.21
N PRO A 11 -21.98 7.13 -17.42
CA PRO A 11 -23.44 6.94 -17.52
C PRO A 11 -24.12 7.81 -18.58
N SER A 12 -23.40 8.75 -19.21
CA SER A 12 -23.93 9.81 -20.08
C SER A 12 -23.74 9.52 -21.58
N GLY A 13 -23.63 8.26 -21.97
CA GLY A 13 -23.53 7.83 -23.37
C GLY A 13 -22.14 7.99 -24.02
N TYR A 14 -21.18 8.60 -23.32
CA TYR A 14 -19.78 8.55 -23.73
C TYR A 14 -19.17 7.21 -23.33
N THR A 15 -18.09 6.84 -24.00
CA THR A 15 -17.35 5.61 -23.70
C THR A 15 -16.10 5.94 -22.90
N THR A 16 -16.06 5.50 -21.65
CA THR A 16 -14.92 5.68 -20.75
C THR A 16 -14.56 4.35 -20.11
N TYR A 17 -13.30 3.95 -20.24
CA TYR A 17 -12.75 2.74 -19.63
C TYR A 17 -11.49 3.07 -18.83
N ILE A 18 -11.25 2.31 -17.77
CA ILE A 18 -9.99 2.36 -17.00
C ILE A 18 -9.06 1.32 -17.60
N THR A 19 -7.83 1.75 -17.91
CA THR A 19 -6.73 0.85 -18.25
C THR A 19 -5.71 0.88 -17.12
N TYR A 20 -5.00 -0.23 -16.95
CA TYR A 20 -3.93 -0.34 -15.97
C TYR A 20 -2.76 -1.09 -16.61
N ARG A 21 -1.58 -0.90 -16.04
CA ARG A 21 -0.37 -1.65 -16.37
C ARG A 21 0.02 -2.49 -15.16
N ARG A 22 0.39 -3.74 -15.41
CA ARG A 22 1.05 -4.57 -14.39
C ARG A 22 2.56 -4.35 -14.52
N ALA A 23 3.26 -4.40 -13.38
CA ALA A 23 4.70 -4.49 -13.38
C ALA A 23 5.14 -5.77 -14.12
N THR A 24 6.31 -5.72 -14.76
CA THR A 24 6.90 -6.92 -15.36
C THR A 24 7.37 -7.89 -14.26
N PRO A 25 7.56 -9.18 -14.58
CA PRO A 25 8.12 -10.13 -13.60
C PRO A 25 9.47 -9.69 -13.02
N ASP A 26 10.26 -8.93 -13.80
CA ASP A 26 11.60 -8.45 -13.45
C ASP A 26 11.61 -7.07 -12.77
N ALA A 27 10.44 -6.53 -12.42
CA ALA A 27 10.34 -5.24 -11.76
C ALA A 27 11.03 -5.23 -10.39
N GLU A 28 11.68 -4.10 -10.07
CA GLU A 28 12.40 -3.91 -8.82
C GLU A 28 11.49 -4.11 -7.59
N CYS A 29 12.04 -4.66 -6.51
CA CYS A 29 11.26 -4.89 -5.29
C CYS A 29 10.73 -3.61 -4.65
N ASN A 30 11.42 -2.49 -4.85
CA ASN A 30 11.06 -1.20 -4.26
C ASN A 30 10.29 -0.27 -5.22
N GLU A 31 9.79 -0.78 -6.35
CA GLU A 31 9.02 0.02 -7.29
C GLU A 31 7.74 0.56 -6.64
N LEU A 32 7.37 1.80 -6.99
CA LEU A 32 6.10 2.40 -6.59
C LEU A 32 4.94 1.79 -7.38
N VAL A 33 4.02 1.14 -6.67
CA VAL A 33 2.81 0.54 -7.23
C VAL A 33 1.57 1.31 -6.78
N VAL A 34 0.51 1.20 -7.56
CA VAL A 34 -0.82 1.67 -7.13
C VAL A 34 -1.31 0.72 -6.03
N SER A 35 -1.34 1.20 -4.79
CA SER A 35 -1.74 0.41 -3.62
C SER A 35 -3.17 0.65 -3.17
N ASP A 36 -3.78 1.74 -3.63
CA ASP A 36 -5.19 2.03 -3.36
C ASP A 36 -5.79 2.91 -4.45
N ILE A 37 -7.10 2.76 -4.69
CA ILE A 37 -7.89 3.50 -5.67
C ILE A 37 -9.21 3.92 -5.00
N CYS A 38 -9.55 5.19 -5.12
CA CYS A 38 -10.83 5.71 -4.65
C CYS A 38 -11.45 6.67 -5.67
N ILE A 39 -12.72 6.99 -5.46
CA ILE A 39 -13.47 7.94 -6.28
C ILE A 39 -13.72 9.19 -5.45
N LYS A 40 -13.49 10.36 -6.04
CA LYS A 40 -13.86 11.65 -5.43
C LYS A 40 -14.97 12.31 -6.23
N ASN A 41 -15.80 13.11 -5.56
CA ASN A 41 -16.82 13.95 -6.18
C ASN A 41 -16.69 15.38 -5.65
N LYS A 42 -16.09 16.29 -6.43
CA LYS A 42 -15.85 17.70 -6.04
C LYS A 42 -15.08 17.93 -4.71
N GLU A 43 -14.59 16.87 -4.08
CA GLU A 43 -13.79 16.91 -2.86
C GLU A 43 -12.29 16.99 -3.17
N PRO A 44 -11.45 17.49 -2.25
CA PRO A 44 -10.01 17.37 -2.39
C PRO A 44 -9.59 15.89 -2.40
N ALA A 45 -8.50 15.58 -3.09
CA ALA A 45 -7.93 14.24 -3.01
C ALA A 45 -7.52 13.93 -1.55
N PRO A 46 -7.72 12.70 -1.07
CA PRO A 46 -7.21 12.30 0.24
C PRO A 46 -5.70 12.51 0.35
N HIS A 47 -5.18 12.67 1.57
CA HIS A 47 -3.75 12.88 1.78
C HIS A 47 -2.92 11.77 1.12
N SER A 48 -1.87 12.14 0.37
CA SER A 48 -0.99 11.26 -0.43
C SER A 48 -1.58 10.63 -1.70
N TYR A 49 -2.80 11.02 -2.12
CA TYR A 49 -3.41 10.52 -3.36
C TYR A 49 -3.16 11.49 -4.52
N CYS A 50 -2.95 10.93 -5.71
CA CYS A 50 -2.96 11.65 -6.97
C CYS A 50 -4.36 11.56 -7.60
N THR A 51 -4.86 12.66 -8.16
CA THR A 51 -6.09 12.67 -8.98
C THR A 51 -5.74 12.39 -10.44
N ILE A 52 -6.47 11.50 -11.10
CA ILE A 52 -6.52 11.48 -12.56
C ILE A 52 -7.45 12.60 -13.00
N ASP A 53 -6.88 13.64 -13.60
CA ASP A 53 -7.60 14.84 -14.03
C ASP A 53 -8.44 14.59 -15.30
N LYS A 54 -9.39 13.67 -15.15
CA LYS A 54 -10.38 13.28 -16.15
C LYS A 54 -11.69 13.02 -15.43
N ASN A 55 -12.68 13.82 -15.75
CA ASN A 55 -14.04 13.61 -15.28
C ASN A 55 -14.60 12.32 -15.91
N ILE A 56 -15.19 11.44 -15.08
CA ILE A 56 -15.80 10.19 -15.53
C ILE A 56 -17.14 10.45 -16.23
N ASN A 57 -17.93 11.40 -15.74
CA ASN A 57 -19.21 11.89 -16.27
C ASN A 57 -19.06 12.90 -17.43
N LYS A 58 -18.04 12.74 -18.28
CA LYS A 58 -17.88 13.56 -19.50
C LYS A 58 -19.19 13.62 -20.30
N GLY A 59 -19.55 14.83 -20.73
CA GLY A 59 -20.73 15.08 -21.55
C GLY A 59 -22.00 15.47 -20.79
N SER A 60 -22.02 15.34 -19.46
CA SER A 60 -23.12 15.85 -18.65
C SER A 60 -22.93 17.34 -18.34
N VAL A 61 -23.77 18.19 -18.92
CA VAL A 61 -23.76 19.65 -18.72
C VAL A 61 -24.20 20.04 -17.28
N VAL A 62 -24.84 19.10 -16.57
CA VAL A 62 -25.38 19.27 -15.21
C VAL A 62 -24.86 18.16 -14.28
N GLY A 63 -23.64 17.69 -14.52
CA GLY A 63 -23.07 16.51 -13.86
C GLY A 63 -22.20 16.80 -12.65
N ALA A 64 -22.15 15.86 -11.71
CA ALA A 64 -21.14 15.81 -10.66
C ALA A 64 -19.74 15.63 -11.29
N GLU A 65 -18.73 16.31 -10.73
CA GLU A 65 -17.35 16.17 -11.17
C GLU A 65 -16.71 15.00 -10.43
N VAL A 66 -16.79 13.83 -11.06
CA VAL A 66 -16.32 12.57 -10.48
C VAL A 66 -14.98 12.21 -11.12
N ASN A 67 -13.96 12.04 -10.31
CA ASN A 67 -12.62 11.64 -10.75
C ASN A 67 -12.13 10.42 -9.98
N VAL A 68 -11.21 9.68 -10.61
CA VAL A 68 -10.47 8.61 -9.96
C VAL A 68 -9.26 9.21 -9.25
N CYS A 69 -9.06 8.81 -8.00
CA CYS A 69 -7.86 9.08 -7.22
C CYS A 69 -7.13 7.77 -6.95
N TYR A 70 -5.80 7.82 -6.85
CA TYR A 70 -4.99 6.66 -6.52
C TYR A 70 -3.82 7.03 -5.61
N ARG A 71 -3.41 6.11 -4.75
CA ARG A 71 -2.20 6.24 -3.95
C ARG A 71 -1.11 5.34 -4.52
N LYS A 72 0.10 5.88 -4.60
CA LYS A 72 1.31 5.11 -4.89
C LYS A 72 2.09 4.87 -3.62
N SER A 73 2.54 3.65 -3.41
CA SER A 73 3.47 3.30 -2.34
C SER A 73 4.44 2.24 -2.84
N VAL A 74 5.54 2.07 -2.10
CA VAL A 74 6.47 0.98 -2.35
C VAL A 74 5.71 -0.35 -2.30
N ASN A 75 5.99 -1.22 -3.26
CA ASN A 75 5.43 -2.56 -3.29
C ASN A 75 5.85 -3.33 -2.03
N ARG A 76 4.90 -3.57 -1.12
CA ARG A 76 5.15 -4.41 0.05
C ARG A 76 4.95 -5.86 -0.34
N ARG A 77 6.06 -6.59 -0.44
CA ARG A 77 6.04 -8.03 -0.68
C ARG A 77 5.57 -8.78 0.54
N ASN A 78 5.24 -10.05 0.36
CA ASN A 78 5.04 -10.94 1.49
C ASN A 78 6.37 -11.06 2.24
N TYR A 79 6.32 -10.80 3.54
CA TYR A 79 7.47 -10.90 4.43
C TYR A 79 7.09 -11.69 5.67
N ILE A 80 8.10 -12.28 6.30
CA ILE A 80 7.96 -12.87 7.63
C ILE A 80 8.45 -11.84 8.64
N ALA A 81 7.58 -11.43 9.55
CA ALA A 81 7.90 -10.49 10.62
C ALA A 81 8.37 -11.25 11.86
N TYR A 82 9.60 -11.00 12.29
CA TYR A 82 10.13 -11.49 13.54
C TYR A 82 9.93 -10.44 14.62
N LYS A 83 9.02 -10.73 15.54
CA LYS A 83 8.87 -9.93 16.76
C LYS A 83 10.11 -10.16 17.63
N PRO A 84 10.79 -9.09 18.08
CA PRO A 84 11.96 -9.23 18.92
C PRO A 84 11.55 -9.77 20.29
N ALA A 85 12.40 -10.61 20.86
CA ALA A 85 12.25 -11.14 22.22
C ALA A 85 13.50 -10.78 23.02
N LEU A 86 13.32 -10.44 24.29
CA LEU A 86 14.43 -10.24 25.21
C LEU A 86 14.95 -11.62 25.63
N LEU A 87 16.16 -11.98 25.19
CA LEU A 87 16.74 -13.31 25.45
C LEU A 87 17.54 -13.35 26.76
N ASP A 88 18.27 -12.27 27.07
CA ASP A 88 19.04 -12.15 28.31
C ASP A 88 19.25 -10.68 28.68
N GLN A 89 19.63 -10.43 29.93
CA GLN A 89 20.01 -9.11 30.42
C GLN A 89 21.31 -9.22 31.22
N TYR A 90 22.23 -8.28 30.99
CA TYR A 90 23.40 -8.13 31.85
C TYR A 90 22.98 -7.36 33.13
N SER A 91 22.31 -8.05 34.05
CA SER A 91 21.99 -7.50 35.37
C SER A 91 23.05 -7.91 36.38
N PRO A 92 23.83 -6.96 36.95
CA PRO A 92 24.88 -7.29 37.90
C PRO A 92 24.38 -7.74 39.28
N VAL A 93 23.07 -7.64 39.61
CA VAL A 93 22.60 -7.78 41.00
C VAL A 93 21.46 -8.78 41.23
N SER A 94 20.63 -9.13 40.24
CA SER A 94 19.71 -10.26 40.40
C SER A 94 19.16 -10.77 39.07
N ARG A 95 19.30 -12.09 38.84
CA ARG A 95 18.63 -12.81 37.75
C ARG A 95 17.17 -13.02 38.13
N LYS A 96 16.32 -11.99 37.96
CA LYS A 96 14.87 -12.17 38.07
C LYS A 96 14.35 -12.93 36.84
N ALA A 97 13.46 -13.90 37.06
CA ALA A 97 12.94 -14.79 36.03
C ALA A 97 11.89 -14.17 35.10
N SER A 98 11.30 -13.02 35.48
CA SER A 98 10.30 -12.31 34.69
C SER A 98 10.91 -11.11 33.97
N PHE A 99 11.05 -11.27 32.65
CA PHE A 99 11.57 -10.27 31.72
C PHE A 99 10.47 -9.28 31.34
N MET A 100 10.34 -8.17 32.07
CA MET A 100 9.40 -7.09 31.74
C MET A 100 10.19 -5.83 31.42
N LEU A 101 10.01 -5.28 30.21
CA LEU A 101 10.55 -3.97 29.87
C LEU A 101 9.86 -2.89 30.72
N PRO A 102 10.57 -1.86 31.20
CA PRO A 102 9.95 -0.73 31.90
C PRO A 102 8.90 -0.05 31.01
N SER A 103 7.78 0.38 31.59
CA SER A 103 6.72 1.11 30.88
C SER A 103 7.18 2.43 30.26
N ASP A 104 8.22 3.02 30.85
CA ASP A 104 8.73 4.35 30.50
C ASP A 104 9.91 4.27 29.52
N LEU A 105 10.23 3.08 29.02
CA LEU A 105 11.30 2.88 28.06
C LEU A 105 10.90 3.45 26.71
N ALA A 106 11.69 4.38 26.19
CA ALA A 106 11.45 4.94 24.87
C ALA A 106 11.54 3.85 23.79
N LEU A 107 10.61 3.86 22.83
CA LEU A 107 10.51 2.80 21.81
C LEU A 107 11.78 2.66 20.95
N PHE A 108 12.55 3.73 20.76
CA PHE A 108 13.83 3.68 20.04
C PHE A 108 14.92 2.91 20.79
N CYS A 109 14.76 2.70 22.10
CA CYS A 109 15.65 1.89 22.94
C CYS A 109 15.28 0.41 22.92
N VAL A 110 14.10 0.04 22.39
CA VAL A 110 13.65 -1.34 22.29
C VAL A 110 14.22 -1.93 20.98
N PRO A 111 14.74 -3.17 20.98
CA PRO A 111 15.13 -3.82 19.73
C PRO A 111 13.96 -3.76 18.75
N MET A 112 14.19 -3.20 17.57
CA MET A 112 13.24 -3.28 16.47
C MET A 112 13.29 -4.71 15.91
N GLY A 113 12.13 -5.28 15.58
CA GLY A 113 12.07 -6.61 14.97
C GLY A 113 12.79 -6.67 13.62
N ALA A 114 12.86 -7.87 13.05
CA ALA A 114 13.37 -8.06 11.70
C ALA A 114 12.23 -8.42 10.75
N MET A 115 12.31 -7.95 9.51
CA MET A 115 11.45 -8.41 8.42
C MET A 115 12.32 -9.19 7.44
N LEU A 116 11.94 -10.43 7.16
CA LEU A 116 12.59 -11.24 6.13
C LEU A 116 11.74 -11.18 4.86
N GLU A 117 12.30 -10.58 3.82
CA GLU A 117 11.73 -10.56 2.48
C GLU A 117 12.48 -11.54 1.59
N SER A 118 11.74 -12.28 0.75
CA SER A 118 12.33 -13.12 -0.28
C SER A 118 12.35 -12.38 -1.62
N TRP A 119 13.51 -12.37 -2.27
CA TRP A 119 13.59 -11.99 -3.68
C TRP A 119 12.69 -12.89 -4.53
N PRO A 120 12.03 -12.36 -5.58
CA PRO A 120 11.26 -13.20 -6.47
C PRO A 120 12.18 -14.22 -7.19
N PRO A 121 11.65 -15.37 -7.61
CA PRO A 121 12.45 -16.44 -8.22
C PRO A 121 13.21 -16.01 -9.47
N ALA A 122 12.74 -14.98 -10.17
CA ALA A 122 13.33 -14.46 -11.40
C ALA A 122 14.44 -13.42 -11.17
N THR A 123 14.77 -13.07 -9.92
CA THR A 123 15.79 -12.05 -9.66
C THR A 123 17.19 -12.57 -9.95
N THR A 124 17.94 -11.84 -10.77
CA THR A 124 19.31 -12.16 -11.17
C THR A 124 20.38 -11.63 -10.20
N MET A 125 20.05 -10.71 -9.29
CA MET A 125 20.97 -10.15 -8.30
C MET A 125 20.28 -9.90 -6.94
N PRO A 126 20.94 -10.14 -5.80
CA PRO A 126 20.40 -9.85 -4.47
C PRO A 126 20.26 -8.36 -4.16
#